data_AF-A0A9W6QZU7-F1
#
_entry.id   AF-A0A9W6QZU7-F1
#
_cell.length_a   1.000
_cell.length_b   1.000
_cell.length_c   1.000
_cell.angle_alpha   90.00
_cell.angle_beta   90.00
_cell.angle_gamma   90.00
#
_symmetry.space_group_name_H-M   'P 1'
#
loop_
_entity.id
_entity.type
_entity.pdbx_description
1 polymer ?
#
loop_
_entity_poly.entity_id
_entity_poly.type
_entity_poly.pdbx_seq_one_letter_code
_entity_poly.pdbx_strand_id
1 'polypeptide(L)' 'MSCPVIVECRHHALTAEEPFGVWGGLDETERRAAITRRKQLLHEREQREQRERKKEFVSATR' A
#
# COMPACT_ATOMS: atom_id res chain seq x y z
N MET A 1 12.24 -10.34 25.17
CA MET A 1 11.06 -11.13 24.75
C MET A 1 10.66 -10.69 23.36
N SER A 2 10.46 -11.62 22.44
CA SER A 2 9.95 -11.37 21.08
C SER A 2 8.52 -11.91 20.97
N CYS A 3 7.61 -11.17 20.33
CA CYS A 3 6.28 -11.68 20.01
C CYS A 3 6.37 -12.61 18.79
N PRO A 4 6.01 -13.90 18.89
CA PRO A 4 6.21 -14.87 17.80
C PRO A 4 5.30 -14.62 16.59
N VAL A 5 4.25 -13.82 16.75
CA VAL A 5 3.23 -13.55 15.71
C VAL A 5 3.23 -12.09 15.26
N ILE A 6 4.32 -11.35 15.51
CA ILE A 6 4.35 -9.90 15.26
C ILE A 6 4.12 -9.58 13.78
N VAL A 7 4.59 -10.44 12.88
CA VAL A 7 4.48 -10.26 11.42
C VAL A 7 3.06 -10.54 10.96
N GLU A 8 2.47 -11.64 11.41
CA GLU A 8 1.11 -12.07 11.08
C GLU A 8 0.10 -11.05 11.62
N CYS A 9 0.27 -10.62 12.87
CA CYS A 9 -0.55 -9.59 13.50
C CYS A 9 -0.50 -8.27 12.73
N ARG A 10 0.70 -7.84 12.32
CA ARG A 10 0.88 -6.63 11.50
C ARG A 10 0.25 -6.77 10.11
N HIS A 11 0.45 -7.92 9.46
CA HIS A 11 -0.10 -8.18 8.14
C HIS A 11 -1.63 -8.15 8.15
N HIS A 12 -2.24 -8.77 9.18
CA HIS A 12 -3.68 -8.73 9.38
C HIS A 12 -4.17 -7.29 9.54
N ALA A 13 -3.59 -6.53 10.48
CA ALA A 13 -4.02 -5.17 10.77
C ALA A 13 -3.90 -4.22 9.57
N LEU A 14 -2.84 -4.35 8.76
CA LEU A 14 -2.67 -3.56 7.55
C LEU A 14 -3.60 -3.98 6.41
N THR A 15 -3.97 -5.25 6.33
CA THR A 15 -4.86 -5.77 5.28
C THR A 15 -6.32 -5.46 5.57
N ALA A 16 -6.73 -5.56 6.83
CA ALA A 16 -8.09 -5.22 7.28
C ALA A 16 -8.31 -3.70 7.49
N GLU A 17 -7.24 -2.89 7.40
CA GLU A 17 -7.25 -1.45 7.76
C GLU A 17 -7.84 -1.22 9.17
N GLU A 18 -7.37 -2.00 10.15
CA GLU A 18 -7.91 -2.00 11.53
C GLU A 18 -7.91 -0.59 12.15
N PRO A 19 -9.09 -0.08 12.57
CA PRO A 19 -9.29 1.35 12.80
C PRO A 19 -8.64 1.88 14.08
N PHE A 20 -8.45 1.04 15.10
CA PHE A 20 -8.01 1.46 16.44
C PHE A 20 -7.02 0.48 17.06
N GLY A 21 -6.32 0.92 18.10
CA GLY A 21 -5.43 0.10 18.92
C GLY A 21 -4.02 -0.08 18.34
N VAL A 22 -3.18 -0.84 19.07
CA VAL A 22 -1.79 -1.17 18.68
C VAL A 22 -1.74 -2.62 18.21
N TRP A 23 -1.22 -2.84 17.01
CA TRP A 23 -1.22 -4.15 16.36
C TRP A 23 0.13 -4.43 15.72
N GLY A 24 0.71 -5.62 15.98
CA GLY A 24 1.96 -6.03 15.34
C GLY A 24 3.14 -5.05 15.56
N GLY A 25 3.13 -4.34 16.69
CA GLY A 25 4.11 -3.31 17.05
C GLY A 25 3.95 -1.98 16.31
N LEU A 26 2.79 -1.73 15.68
CA LEU A 26 2.46 -0.45 15.06
C LEU A 26 1.28 0.20 15.80
N ASP A 27 1.42 1.48 16.10
CA ASP A 27 0.28 2.29 16.53
C ASP A 27 -0.65 2.65 15.36
N GLU A 28 -1.73 3.36 15.66
CA GLU A 28 -2.73 3.76 14.67
C GLU A 28 -2.17 4.72 13.60
N THR A 29 -1.32 5.66 13.99
CA THR A 29 -0.74 6.66 13.09
C THR A 29 0.25 6.01 12.14
N GLU A 30 1.10 5.12 12.67
CA GLU A 30 2.06 4.35 11.88
C GLU A 30 1.36 3.43 10.87
N ARG A 31 0.26 2.77 11.26
CA ARG A 31 -0.54 1.97 10.32
C ARG A 31 -1.18 2.83 9.24
N ARG A 32 -1.80 3.97 9.60
CA ARG A 32 -2.40 4.91 8.63
C ARG A 32 -1.36 5.41 7.63
N ALA A 33 -0.14 5.71 8.08
CA ALA A 33 0.96 6.10 7.21
C ALA A 33 1.37 4.97 6.24
N ALA A 34 1.50 3.73 6.73
CA ALA A 34 1.83 2.58 5.91
C ALA A 34 0.77 2.29 4.83
N ILE A 35 -0.52 2.35 5.20
CA ILE A 35 -1.65 2.17 4.26
C ILE A 35 -1.64 3.27 3.21
N THR A 36 -1.47 4.53 3.62
CA THR A 36 -1.41 5.68 2.71
C THR A 36 -0.25 5.53 1.72
N ARG A 37 0.93 5.14 2.21
CA ARG A 37 2.10 4.92 1.35
C ARG A 37 1.87 3.80 0.35
N ARG A 38 1.23 2.70 0.76
CA ARG A 38 0.86 1.60 -0.15
C ARG A 38 -0.09 2.09 -1.25
N LYS A 39 -1.12 2.86 -0.90
CA LYS A 39 -2.08 3.45 -1.85
C LYS A 39 -1.39 4.38 -2.85
N GLN A 40 -0.46 5.23 -2.39
CA GLN A 40 0.34 6.11 -3.26
C GLN A 40 1.17 5.32 -4.27
N LEU A 41 1.89 4.28 -3.83
CA LEU A 41 2.71 3.46 -4.72
C LEU A 41 1.88 2.73 -5.79
N LEU A 42 0.69 2.25 -5.43
CA LEU A 42 -0.23 1.64 -6.41
C LEU A 42 -0.68 2.66 -7.45
N HIS A 43 -1.07 3.85 -7.00
CA HIS A 43 -1.49 4.92 -7.90
C HIS A 43 -0.36 5.35 -8.85
N GLU A 44 0.87 5.52 -8.34
CA GLU A 44 2.04 5.85 -9.16
C GLU A 44 2.32 4.79 -10.23
N ARG A 45 2.17 3.50 -9.90
CA ARG A 45 2.31 2.39 -10.85
C ARG A 45 1.24 2.45 -11.93
N GLU A 46 -0.03 2.59 -11.55
CA GLU A 46 -1.14 2.71 -12.49
C GLU A 46 -0.95 3.89 -13.44
N GLN A 47 -0.55 5.05 -12.91
CA GLN A 47 -0.27 6.22 -13.73
C GLN A 47 0.86 5.98 -14.74
N ARG A 48 1.93 5.29 -14.34
CA ARG A 48 3.04 4.96 -15.23
C ARG A 48 2.56 4.09 -16.39
N GLU A 49 1.83 3.03 -16.08
CA GLU A 49 1.28 2.13 -17.09
C GLU A 49 0.30 2.86 -18.03
N GLN A 50 -0.55 3.75 -17.48
CA GLN A 50 -1.45 4.57 -18.29
C GLN A 50 -0.69 5.49 -19.24
N ARG A 51 0.40 6.12 -18.77
CA ARG A 51 1.24 6.98 -19.61
C ARG A 51 1.90 6.18 -20.72
N GLU A 52 2.37 4.98 -20.44
CA GLU A 52 2.96 4.06 -21.43
C GLU A 52 1.92 3.64 -22.48
N ARG A 53 0.75 3.16 -22.05
CA ARG A 53 -0.36 2.84 -22.96
C ARG A 53 -0.78 4.02 -23.84
N LYS A 54 -0.84 5.23 -23.25
CA LYS A 54 -1.17 6.45 -24.01
C LYS A 54 -0.08 6.78 -25.04
N LYS A 55 1.20 6.62 -24.70
CA LYS A 55 2.30 6.81 -25.65
C LYS A 55 2.23 5.81 -26.81
N GLU A 56 1.94 4.55 -26.51
CA GLU A 56 1.77 3.48 -27.51
C GLU A 56 0.62 3.79 -28.46
N PHE A 57 -0.55 4.16 -27.93
CA PHE A 57 -1.71 4.54 -28.75
C PHE A 57 -1.43 5.72 -29.68
N VAL A 58 -0.79 6.77 -29.16
CA VAL A 58 -0.42 7.96 -29.96
C VAL A 58 0.57 7.58 -31.06
N SER A 59 1.51 6.67 -30.80
CA SER A 59 2.45 6.18 -31.80
C SER A 59 1.78 5.31 -32.87
N ALA A 60 0.75 4.54 -32.51
CA ALA A 60 0.04 3.66 -33.44
C ALA A 60 -0.98 4.41 -34.33
N THR A 61 -1.44 5.58 -33.88
CA THR A 61 -2.42 6.43 -34.59
C THR A 61 -1.74 7.52 -35.44
N ARG A 62 -0.40 7.61 -35.39
CA ARG A 62 0.42 8.52 -36.19
C ARG A 62 1.07 7.78 -37.34
#